data_AF-A0A934BGL6-F1
#
_entry.id   AF-A0A934BGL6-F1
#
_cell.length_a   1.000
_cell.length_b   1.000
_cell.length_c   1.000
_cell.angle_alpha   90.00
_cell.angle_beta   90.00
_cell.angle_gamma   90.00
#
_symmetry.space_group_name_H-M   'P 1'
#
loop_
_entity.id
_entity.type
_entity.pdbx_description
1 polymer ?
#
loop_
_entity_poly.entity_id
_entity_poly.type
_entity_poly.pdbx_seq_one_letter_code
_entity_poly.pdbx_strand_id
1 'polypeptide(L)' 'MSPTKEYEEGMGYCIFEMGDGKADCAKVNFYAAPKPSVNMKKPGRLWHWGKILFEKWWLWKWF' A
#
# COMPACT_ATOMS: atom_id res chain seq x y z
N MET A 1 -17.00 -17.89 21.39
CA MET A 1 -17.07 -16.76 20.46
C MET A 1 -15.76 -16.75 19.69
N SER A 2 -15.75 -17.36 18.51
CA SER A 2 -14.55 -17.62 17.71
C SER A 2 -14.35 -16.50 16.67
N PRO A 3 -13.18 -16.45 16.04
CA PRO A 3 -12.12 -15.44 16.21
C PRO A 3 -12.40 -14.16 15.40
N THR A 4 -12.52 -13.01 16.05
CA THR A 4 -12.48 -11.72 15.35
C THR A 4 -11.04 -11.44 14.93
N LYS A 5 -10.66 -11.91 13.73
CA LYS A 5 -9.60 -11.26 12.96
C LYS A 5 -10.12 -9.85 12.64
N GLU A 6 -9.93 -8.94 13.59
CA GLU A 6 -10.08 -7.52 13.36
C GLU A 6 -9.18 -7.19 12.18
N TYR A 7 -9.80 -6.77 11.07
CA TYR A 7 -9.08 -6.14 9.98
C TYR A 7 -8.49 -4.86 10.56
N GLU A 8 -7.25 -4.96 11.05
CA GLU A 8 -6.54 -3.97 11.87
C GLU A 8 -6.79 -2.55 11.32
N GLU A 9 -7.71 -1.83 11.95
CA GLU A 9 -8.04 -0.41 11.75
C GLU A 9 -8.47 0.03 10.32
N GLY A 10 -8.75 -0.90 9.40
CA GLY A 10 -9.20 -0.55 8.04
C GLY A 10 -8.12 0.14 7.20
N MET A 11 -6.86 -0.23 7.41
CA MET A 11 -5.73 0.38 6.73
C MET A 11 -5.46 -0.28 5.37
N GLY A 12 -5.42 0.53 4.31
CA GLY A 12 -5.10 0.11 2.95
C GLY A 12 -3.84 0.78 2.43
N TYR A 13 -3.12 0.10 1.55
CA TYR A 13 -1.98 0.65 0.83
C TYR A 13 -2.10 0.34 -0.65
N CYS A 14 -1.76 1.30 -1.49
CA CYS A 14 -1.71 1.13 -2.93
C CYS A 14 -0.48 1.85 -3.48
N ILE A 15 0.26 1.19 -4.38
CA ILE A 15 1.37 1.80 -5.10
C ILE A 15 0.96 1.98 -6.56
N PHE A 16 0.97 3.22 -7.03
CA PHE A 16 0.63 3.61 -8.39
C PHE A 16 1.89 3.93 -9.18
N GLU A 17 2.08 3.29 -10.34
CA GLU A 17 3.17 3.64 -11.25
C GLU A 17 2.86 4.90 -12.02
N MET A 18 3.81 5.84 -12.04
CA MET A 18 3.66 7.15 -12.68
C MET A 18 4.52 7.29 -13.95
N GLY A 19 5.31 6.27 -14.30
CA GLY A 19 6.30 6.33 -15.38
C GLY A 19 7.66 6.88 -14.93
N ASP A 20 8.66 6.92 -15.82
CA ASP A 20 10.03 7.42 -15.56
C ASP A 20 10.76 6.78 -14.36
N GLY A 21 10.39 5.54 -14.02
CA GLY A 21 10.89 4.84 -12.84
C GLY A 21 10.45 5.48 -11.52
N LYS A 22 9.31 6.18 -11.51
CA LYS A 22 8.70 6.76 -10.31
C LYS A 22 7.36 6.10 -10.04
N ALA A 23 7.09 5.88 -8.76
CA ALA A 23 5.81 5.45 -8.29
C ALA A 23 5.35 6.37 -7.15
N ASP A 24 4.05 6.40 -6.93
CA ASP A 24 3.43 7.03 -5.77
C ASP A 24 2.85 5.97 -4.85
N CYS A 25 2.82 6.24 -3.55
CA CYS A 25 2.25 5.38 -2.54
C CYS A 25 1.11 6.10 -1.85
N ALA A 26 -0.09 5.57 -2.02
CA ALA A 26 -1.29 6.00 -1.33
C ALA A 26 -1.53 5.09 -0.12
N LYS A 27 -1.64 5.72 1.04
CA LYS A 27 -2.10 5.08 2.28
C LYS A 27 -3.53 5.53 2.55
N VAL A 28 -4.40 4.59 2.84
CA VAL A 28 -5.81 4.84 3.12
C VAL A 28 -6.15 4.34 4.51
N ASN A 29 -6.97 5.11 5.22
CA ASN A 29 -7.72 4.65 6.37
C ASN A 29 -9.20 4.68 6.02
N PHE A 30 -9.78 3.51 5.80
CA PHE A 30 -11.19 3.35 5.40
C PHE A 30 -12.16 3.63 6.55
N TYR A 31 -11.72 3.47 7.81
CA TYR A 31 -12.57 3.62 9.00
C TYR A 31 -12.43 4.98 9.67
N ALA A 32 -11.66 5.91 9.09
CA ALA A 32 -11.58 7.28 9.58
C ALA A 32 -12.95 7.98 9.49
N ALA A 33 -13.40 8.59 10.59
CA ALA A 33 -14.61 9.41 10.66
C ALA A 33 -14.25 10.91 10.58
N PRO A 34 -15.08 11.76 9.95
CA PRO A 34 -16.38 11.48 9.32
C PRO A 34 -16.31 10.94 7.89
N LYS A 35 -15.12 10.86 7.30
CA LYS A 35 -14.90 10.33 5.93
C LYS A 35 -13.52 9.65 5.86
N PRO A 36 -13.35 8.66 4.97
CA PRO A 36 -12.09 7.96 4.81
C PRO A 36 -10.94 8.94 4.51
N SER A 37 -9.78 8.67 5.10
CA SER A 37 -8.59 9.50 4.95
C SER A 37 -7.63 8.89 3.95
N VAL A 38 -7.25 9.67 2.94
CA VAL A 38 -6.28 9.28 1.92
C VAL A 38 -5.03 10.15 2.09
N ASN A 39 -3.89 9.53 2.30
CA ASN A 39 -2.59 10.20 2.32
C ASN A 39 -1.77 9.70 1.12
N MET A 40 -1.64 10.57 0.12
CA MET A 40 -0.78 10.35 -1.03
C MET A 40 0.59 10.94 -0.75
N LYS A 41 1.63 10.15 -0.92
CA LYS A 41 3.00 10.66 -0.80
C LYS A 41 3.40 11.34 -2.12
N LYS A 42 4.60 11.90 -2.17
CA LYS A 42 5.12 12.45 -3.43
C LYS A 42 5.64 11.30 -4.30
N PRO A 43 5.36 11.32 -5.62
CA PRO A 43 5.93 10.37 -6.55
C PRO A 43 7.45 10.37 -6.46
N GLY A 44 8.06 9.20 -6.36
CA GLY A 44 9.50 9.08 -6.17
C GLY A 44 10.03 7.75 -6.66
N ARG A 45 11.34 7.73 -6.98
CA ARG A 45 12.03 6.51 -7.39
C ARG A 45 12.09 5.47 -6.27
N LEU A 46 12.14 5.91 -5.02
CA LEU A 46 12.15 4.99 -3.86
C LEU A 46 10.89 4.11 -3.80
N TRP A 47 9.71 4.66 -4.09
CA TRP A 47 8.47 3.88 -4.13
C TRP A 47 8.46 2.88 -5.28
N HIS A 48 9.00 3.27 -6.44
CA HIS A 48 9.13 2.38 -7.59
C HIS A 48 10.03 1.18 -7.27
N TRP A 49 11.24 1.44 -6.76
CA TRP A 49 12.16 0.36 -6.35
C TRP A 49 11.58 -0.51 -5.24
N GLY A 50 10.93 0.08 -4.24
CA GLY A 50 10.29 -0.64 -3.14
C GLY A 50 9.21 -1.61 -3.63
N LYS A 51 8.37 -1.17 -4.58
CA LYS A 51 7.37 -2.02 -5.23
C LYS A 51 8.02 -3.19 -5.98
N ILE A 52 9.00 -2.91 -6.85
CA ILE A 52 9.67 -3.95 -7.64
C ILE A 52 10.33 -5.01 -6.74
N LEU A 53 10.99 -4.58 -5.66
CA LEU A 53 11.60 -5.50 -4.69
C LEU A 53 10.54 -6.34 -3.97
N PHE A 54 9.44 -5.72 -3.53
CA PHE A 54 8.35 -6.41 -2.86
C PHE A 54 7.70 -7.47 -3.76
N GLU A 55 7.39 -7.12 -5.01
CA GLU A 55 6.79 -8.04 -5.97
C GLU A 55 7.72 -9.23 -6.27
N LYS A 56 9.01 -8.96 -6.53
CA LYS A 56 10.00 -10.02 -6.77
C LYS A 56 10.15 -10.94 -5.58
N TRP A 57 10.26 -10.38 -4.37
CA TRP A 57 10.38 -11.16 -3.14
C TRP A 57 9.13 -11.99 -2.88
N TRP A 58 7.94 -11.40 -3.04
CA TRP A 58 6.68 -12.10 -2.85
C TRP A 58 6.54 -13.26 -3.82
N LEU A 59 6.75 -13.03 -5.12
CA LEU A 59 6.70 -14.09 -6.11
C LEU A 59 7.71 -15.19 -5.82
N TRP A 60 8.96 -14.85 -5.48
CA TRP A 60 9.98 -15.84 -5.12
C TRP A 60 9.68 -16.62 -3.83
N LYS A 61 8.95 -16.00 -2.89
CA LYS A 61 8.61 -16.64 -1.60
C LYS A 61 7.46 -17.65 -1.74
N TRP A 62 6.54 -17.42 -2.67
CA TRP A 62 5.30 -18.17 -2.81
C TRP A 62 5.23 -19.06 -4.07
N PHE A 63 6.11 -18.87 -5.05
CA PHE A 63 6.30 -19.72 -6.24
C PHE A 63 7.75 -20.22 -6.31
#